data_AF-A0A951AG41-F1
#
_entry.id   AF-A0A951AG41-F1
#
_cell.length_a   1.000
_cell.length_b   1.000
_cell.length_c   1.000
_cell.angle_alpha   90.00
_cell.angle_beta   90.00
_cell.angle_gamma   90.00
#
_symmetry.space_group_name_H-M   'P 1'
#
loop_
_entity.id
_entity.type
_entity.pdbx_description
1 polymer ?
#
loop_
_entity_poly.entity_id
_entity_poly.type
_entity_poly.pdbx_seq_one_letter_code
_entity_poly.pdbx_strand_id
1 'polypeptide(L)'
;SFRSLPDTWINNCFVDWNGSATIVWPDRGLALDVQADWPLRHYILYSPAGQSPFFCFEPVSHAVDAHHLPPGPQNHGLMILKPGASLAAQCRFDVREMESELRPES
;
A
#
# COMPACT_ATOMS: atom_id res chain seq x y z
N SER A 1 -14.06 11.00 -3.92
CA SER A 1 -13.26 11.38 -5.11
C SER A 1 -11.86 10.81 -4.98
N PHE A 2 -11.20 10.53 -6.10
CA PHE A 2 -9.77 10.19 -6.11
C PHE A 2 -8.93 11.44 -5.87
N ARG A 3 -7.70 11.25 -5.37
CA ARG A 3 -6.72 12.32 -5.20
C ARG A 3 -5.44 11.94 -5.93
N SER A 4 -4.87 12.89 -6.67
CA SER A 4 -3.54 12.75 -7.24
C SER A 4 -2.49 12.63 -6.15
N LEU A 5 -1.39 11.93 -6.44
CA LEU A 5 -0.22 11.97 -5.58
C LEU A 5 0.31 13.41 -5.50
N PRO A 6 0.72 13.89 -4.31
CA PRO A 6 1.42 15.17 -4.18
C PRO A 6 2.66 15.23 -5.08
N ASP A 7 2.93 16.40 -5.67
CA ASP A 7 4.18 16.66 -6.39
C ASP A 7 5.33 17.00 -5.43
N THR A 8 5.54 16.11 -4.47
CA THR A 8 6.59 16.19 -3.45
C THR A 8 7.10 14.80 -3.19
N TRP A 9 8.37 14.69 -2.77
CA TRP A 9 8.95 13.40 -2.44
C TRP A 9 8.19 12.75 -1.27
N ILE A 10 7.82 11.47 -1.41
CA ILE A 10 7.16 10.67 -0.38
C ILE A 10 7.98 9.42 -0.14
N ASN A 11 8.19 9.07 1.12
CA ASN A 11 8.76 7.79 1.53
C ASN A 11 8.30 7.49 2.96
N ASN A 12 7.02 7.14 3.08
CA ASN A 12 6.35 7.08 4.36
C ASN A 12 5.71 5.71 4.55
N CYS A 13 5.79 5.19 5.77
CA CYS A 13 4.96 4.08 6.22
C CYS A 13 3.65 4.63 6.78
N PHE A 14 2.53 4.13 6.27
CA PHE A 14 1.19 4.40 6.77
C PHE A 14 0.73 3.18 7.58
N VAL A 15 0.14 3.45 8.75
CA VAL A 15 -0.32 2.43 9.70
C VAL A 15 -1.85 2.38 9.71
N ASP A 16 -2.42 1.35 10.36
CA ASP A 16 -3.87 1.15 10.51
C ASP A 16 -4.62 1.10 9.16
N TRP A 17 -3.93 0.63 8.12
CA TRP A 17 -4.55 0.43 6.82
C TRP A 17 -5.45 -0.80 6.86
N ASN A 18 -6.66 -0.66 6.31
CA ASN A 18 -7.66 -1.73 6.29
C ASN A 18 -7.37 -2.86 5.30
N GLY A 19 -6.25 -2.79 4.56
CA GLY A 19 -5.85 -3.78 3.56
C GLY A 19 -6.44 -3.57 2.17
N SER A 20 -7.14 -2.45 1.93
CA SER A 20 -7.74 -2.14 0.62
C SER A 20 -7.26 -0.80 0.07
N ALA A 21 -6.83 -0.77 -1.19
CA ALA A 21 -6.50 0.46 -1.89
C ALA A 21 -6.94 0.38 -3.36
N THR A 22 -7.17 1.55 -3.97
CA THR A 22 -7.43 1.67 -5.40
C THR A 22 -6.48 2.71 -5.98
N ILE A 23 -5.72 2.32 -6.99
CA ILE A 23 -4.86 3.19 -7.79
C ILE A 23 -5.55 3.41 -9.13
N VAL A 24 -5.59 4.64 -9.61
CA VAL A 24 -6.27 4.98 -10.87
C VAL A 24 -5.33 5.67 -11.85
N TRP A 25 -5.49 5.35 -13.13
CA TRP A 25 -4.91 6.08 -14.26
C TRP A 25 -6.07 6.57 -15.14
N PRO A 26 -6.66 7.73 -14.82
CA PRO A 26 -7.84 8.22 -15.51
C PRO A 26 -7.64 8.38 -17.02
N ASP A 27 -6.47 8.90 -17.43
CA ASP A 27 -6.09 9.09 -18.85
C ASP A 27 -6.00 7.77 -19.63
N ARG A 28 -5.85 6.65 -18.92
CA ARG A 28 -5.83 5.30 -19.49
C ARG A 28 -7.16 4.57 -19.33
N GLY A 29 -8.10 5.13 -18.57
CA GLY A 29 -9.34 4.46 -18.18
C GLY A 29 -9.10 3.17 -17.39
N LEU A 30 -8.03 3.10 -16.57
CA LEU A 30 -7.65 1.90 -15.81
C LEU A 30 -7.63 2.16 -14.30
N ALA A 31 -8.00 1.15 -13.54
CA ALA A 31 -7.82 1.09 -12.09
C ALA A 31 -7.16 -0.22 -11.68
N LEU A 32 -6.43 -0.18 -10.57
CA LEU A 32 -5.83 -1.32 -9.90
C LEU A 32 -6.37 -1.36 -8.47
N ASP A 33 -7.16 -2.39 -8.15
CA ASP A 33 -7.60 -2.65 -6.80
C ASP A 33 -6.59 -3.57 -6.11
N VAL A 34 -6.13 -3.15 -4.93
CA VAL A 34 -5.18 -3.89 -4.10
C VAL A 34 -5.94 -4.41 -2.89
N GLN A 35 -5.87 -5.72 -2.67
CA GLN A 35 -6.46 -6.39 -1.50
C GLN A 35 -5.37 -7.18 -0.77
N ALA A 36 -5.17 -6.88 0.50
CA ALA A 36 -4.11 -7.46 1.31
C ALA A 36 -4.69 -8.14 2.56
N ASP A 37 -4.47 -9.44 2.65
CA ASP A 37 -4.93 -10.24 3.78
C ASP A 37 -4.14 -9.90 5.05
N TRP A 38 -4.68 -10.31 6.20
CA TRP A 38 -3.91 -10.22 7.43
C TRP A 38 -2.62 -11.05 7.26
N PRO A 39 -1.45 -10.53 7.66
CA PRO A 39 -1.21 -9.35 8.50
C PRO A 39 -0.79 -8.06 7.81
N LEU A 40 -0.94 -7.96 6.49
CA LEU A 40 -0.54 -6.76 5.75
C LEU A 40 -1.48 -5.61 6.11
N ARG A 41 -1.13 -4.82 7.13
CA ARG A 41 -1.94 -3.74 7.73
C ARG A 41 -1.25 -2.38 7.68
N HIS A 42 -0.09 -2.35 7.05
CA HIS A 42 0.71 -1.17 6.81
C HIS A 42 0.97 -1.09 5.31
N TYR A 43 1.26 0.10 4.81
CA TYR A 43 1.84 0.23 3.47
C TYR A 43 2.93 1.29 3.46
N ILE A 44 3.97 1.05 2.66
CA ILE A 44 4.95 2.07 2.31
C ILE A 44 4.49 2.69 0.99
N LEU A 45 4.42 4.02 0.96
CA LEU A 45 4.25 4.78 -0.28
C LEU A 45 5.55 5.50 -0.56
N TYR A 46 6.18 5.14 -1.67
CA TYR A 46 7.35 5.84 -2.19
C TYR A 46 6.97 6.56 -3.48
N SER A 47 7.23 7.87 -3.57
CA SER A 47 7.06 8.67 -4.77
C SER A 47 8.25 9.62 -4.91
N PRO A 48 9.06 9.52 -5.97
CA PRO A 48 10.17 10.43 -6.22
C PRO A 48 9.74 11.81 -6.76
N ALA A 49 8.42 12.12 -6.74
CA ALA A 49 7.83 13.30 -7.37
C ALA A 49 8.17 13.38 -8.86
N GLY A 50 8.29 14.59 -9.42
CA GLY A 50 8.69 14.82 -10.82
C GLY A 50 10.07 14.28 -11.23
N GLN A 51 10.85 13.64 -10.34
CA GLN A 51 12.15 13.05 -10.70
C GLN A 51 12.02 11.71 -11.44
N SER A 52 10.89 11.00 -11.32
CA SER A 52 10.65 9.75 -12.05
C SER A 52 9.16 9.47 -12.26
N PRO A 53 8.74 8.87 -13.38
CA PRO A 53 7.32 8.68 -13.71
C PRO A 53 6.72 7.41 -13.06
N PHE A 54 7.13 7.06 -11.84
CA PHE A 54 6.59 5.92 -11.11
C PHE A 54 6.46 6.23 -9.62
N PHE A 55 5.68 5.39 -8.93
CA PHE A 55 5.63 5.33 -7.47
C PHE A 55 5.53 3.86 -7.05
N CYS A 56 5.84 3.56 -5.79
CA CYS A 56 5.68 2.23 -5.20
C CYS A 56 4.57 2.26 -4.15
N PHE A 57 3.69 1.26 -4.18
CA PHE A 57 2.73 0.98 -3.12
C PHE A 57 3.01 -0.41 -2.57
N GLU A 58 3.44 -0.48 -1.32
CA GLU A 58 4.05 -1.68 -0.75
C GLU A 58 3.30 -2.13 0.50
N PRO A 59 2.32 -3.06 0.38
CA PRO A 59 1.71 -3.72 1.52
C PRO A 59 2.75 -4.44 2.38
N VAL A 60 2.83 -4.10 3.67
CA VAL A 60 3.77 -4.71 4.63
C VAL A 60 3.06 -5.07 5.93
N SER A 61 3.60 -6.05 6.65
CA SER A 61 2.96 -6.56 7.87
C SER A 61 3.25 -5.73 9.12
N HIS A 62 4.29 -4.90 9.08
CA HIS A 62 4.81 -4.21 10.26
C HIS A 62 5.28 -2.79 9.92
N ALA A 63 5.42 -1.95 10.94
CA ALA A 63 5.97 -0.61 10.78
C ALA A 63 7.46 -0.66 10.39
N VAL A 64 7.94 0.44 9.79
CA VAL A 64 9.38 0.66 9.63
C VAL A 64 10.02 0.67 11.02
N ASP A 65 11.16 -0.01 11.14
CA ASP A 65 11.92 -0.12 12.39
C ASP A 65 11.23 -0.86 13.54
N ALA A 66 10.18 -1.66 13.26
CA ALA A 66 9.38 -2.35 14.27
C ALA A 66 10.19 -3.12 15.34
N HIS A 67 11.36 -3.67 14.99
CA HIS A 67 12.24 -4.36 15.94
C HIS A 67 12.72 -3.50 17.12
N HIS A 68 12.84 -2.18 16.94
CA HIS A 68 13.42 -1.27 17.93
C HIS A 68 12.39 -0.38 18.62
N LEU A 69 11.12 -0.39 18.16
CA LEU A 69 10.09 0.48 18.68
C LEU A 69 9.48 -0.02 20.01
N PRO A 70 9.35 0.83 21.05
CA PRO A 70 8.60 0.50 22.26
C PRO A 70 7.08 0.48 21.99
N PRO A 71 6.27 -0.30 22.73
CA PRO A 71 6.66 -1.17 23.85
C PRO A 71 7.17 -2.55 23.40
N GLY A 72 7.44 -2.75 22.10
CA GLY A 72 8.06 -3.94 21.55
C GLY A 72 7.51 -4.33 20.17
N PRO A 73 8.22 -5.19 19.42
CA PRO A 73 7.99 -5.42 17.99
C PRO A 73 6.59 -5.92 17.60
N GLN A 74 5.96 -6.72 18.46
CA GLN A 74 4.61 -7.24 18.20
C GLN A 74 3.54 -6.14 18.20
N ASN A 75 3.75 -5.05 18.93
CA ASN A 75 2.85 -3.89 18.92
C ASN A 75 2.97 -3.08 17.62
N HIS A 76 3.99 -3.37 16.81
CA HIS A 76 4.30 -2.72 15.55
C HIS A 76 4.17 -3.68 14.37
N GLY A 77 3.41 -4.77 14.53
CA GLY A 77 2.99 -5.68 13.46
C GLY A 77 3.92 -6.88 13.20
N LEU A 78 5.06 -7.00 13.91
CA LEU A 78 5.90 -8.18 13.78
C LEU A 78 5.27 -9.41 14.44
N MET A 79 5.32 -10.55 13.76
CA MET A 79 4.87 -11.83 14.32
C MET A 79 6.03 -12.68 14.79
N ILE A 80 5.86 -13.25 15.98
CA ILE A 80 6.80 -14.21 16.52
C ILE A 80 6.36 -15.61 16.11
N LEU A 81 7.17 -16.26 15.28
CA LEU A 81 7.00 -17.67 14.92
C LEU A 81 7.84 -18.55 15.83
N LYS A 82 7.20 -19.52 16.47
CA LYS A 82 7.89 -20.58 17.22
C LYS A 82 8.56 -21.56 16.24
N PRO A 83 9.53 -22.39 16.69
CA PRO A 83 10.08 -23.45 15.86
C PRO A 83 8.98 -24.33 15.24
N GLY A 84 9.03 -24.52 13.92
CA GLY A 84 8.02 -25.27 13.16
C GLY A 84 6.76 -24.50 12.78
N ALA A 85 6.59 -23.24 13.22
CA ALA A 85 5.46 -22.41 12.82
C ALA A 85 5.72 -21.73 11.46
N SER A 86 4.63 -21.44 10.73
CA SER A 86 4.63 -20.73 9.47
C SER A 86 3.66 -19.56 9.49
N LEU A 87 3.98 -18.51 8.74
CA LEU A 87 3.08 -17.41 8.42
C LEU A 87 2.89 -17.38 6.91
N ALA A 88 1.65 -17.22 6.45
CA ALA A 88 1.31 -16.97 5.07
C ALA A 88 0.42 -15.74 5.00
N ALA A 89 0.58 -14.98 3.93
CA ALA A 89 -0.24 -13.82 3.62
C ALA A 89 -0.41 -13.73 2.11
N GLN A 90 -1.55 -13.22 1.66
CA GLN A 90 -1.81 -12.95 0.26
C GLN A 90 -2.01 -11.46 0.04
N CYS A 91 -1.48 -10.97 -1.07
CA CYS A 91 -1.85 -9.68 -1.62
C CYS A 91 -2.28 -9.92 -3.07
N ARG A 92 -3.42 -9.35 -3.45
CA ARG A 92 -3.99 -9.46 -4.79
C ARG A 92 -4.03 -8.08 -5.43
N PHE A 93 -3.73 -8.06 -6.72
CA PHE A 93 -3.68 -6.88 -7.57
C PHE A 93 -4.60 -7.13 -8.76
N ASP A 94 -5.79 -6.58 -8.72
CA ASP A 94 -6.83 -6.77 -9.74
C ASP A 94 -6.91 -5.54 -10.65
N VAL A 95 -6.61 -5.71 -11.93
CA VAL A 95 -6.76 -4.64 -12.92
C VAL A 95 -8.19 -4.63 -13.43
N ARG A 96 -8.80 -3.45 -13.52
CA ARG A 96 -10.11 -3.25 -14.16
C ARG A 96 -10.16 -1.96 -14.96
N GLU A 97 -11.10 -1.90 -15.89
CA GLU A 97 -11.45 -0.65 -16.56
C GLU A 97 -12.18 0.31 -15.60
N MET A 98 -11.99 1.61 -15.81
CA MET A 98 -12.76 2.64 -15.14
C MET A 98 -14.03 2.94 -15.93
N GLU A 99 -15.15 2.99 -15.23
CA GLU A 99 -16.44 3.46 -15.75
C GLU A 99 -16.29 4.86 -16.37
N SER A 100 -16.99 5.12 -17.48
CA SER A 100 -16.75 6.33 -18.29
C SER A 100 -17.07 7.63 -17.53
N GLU A 101 -17.97 7.59 -16.54
CA GLU A 101 -18.38 8.73 -15.72
C GLU A 101 -17.30 9.21 -14.73
N LEU A 102 -16.26 8.41 -14.51
CA LEU A 102 -15.13 8.74 -13.62
C LEU A 102 -13.89 9.24 -14.37
N ARG A 103 -13.99 9.42 -15.69
CA ARG A 103 -12.91 9.99 -16.52
C ARG A 103 -13.05 11.52 -16.51
N PRO A 104 -12.01 12.28 -16.12
CA PRO A 104 -12.03 13.73 -16.32
C PRO A 104 -12.13 14.03 -17.82
N GLU A 105 -12.94 15.03 -18.19
CA GLU A 105 -13.03 15.50 -19.57
C GLU A 105 -11.66 16.00 -20.05
N SER A 106 -11.33 15.67 -21.30
CA SER A 106 -10.05 15.96 -21.96
C SER A 106 -9.76 17.44 -22.14
#